data_AF-A0A0E3NZT0-F1
#
_entry.id   AF-A0A0E3NZT0-F1
#
_cell.length_a   1.000
_cell.length_b   1.000
_cell.length_c   1.000
_cell.angle_alpha   90.00
_cell.angle_beta   90.00
_cell.angle_gamma   90.00
#
_symmetry.space_group_name_H-M   'P 1'
#
loop_
_entity.id
_entity.type
_entity.pdbx_description
1 polymer ?
#
loop_
_entity_poly.entity_id
_entity_poly.type
_entity_poly.pdbx_seq_one_letter_code
_entity_poly.pdbx_strand_id
1 'polypeptide(L)'
;MEKKPLDSLVSAAGVWMSRTGLLHKVKHYEVSRRKIYIEMECGDQLIVNNSRSSRTARALRHHKYRKTCKHCKVSDEDINRFLTKTTENKSSVKVRVVSAPRARKAKPKSVARAPKILENSNGPQTTAPAAPEPASPASAVSAASVPKPSESAMASAAPAASAPNPSESAMASAAPAAPTSGKVVSATSSAASSLNRSASAPSSVAATKTTSPAPAPSPALTLSQRGRLEALLSPADEISLDGSTPFRKLESELVSRRRKDLQRMYAEEREHYLGKLERDITKFFVDRGFIEIKSPILIPAEYIERMGIDNDTELSKQVFRVDQKLCLRPMLAPNLYNYLRKFDRALPDPIKIFEIGPCYRKESDGKEHLEEFTMLNFCQMGAGCTRENLEALITEFLDFMEIDFEIIGDSCMVYGDTLDVMHGDLELSSAVVGPVPMDRDWGISKPWIGAGFGLERLLKVRHDFKNIKRASRSESYYNGISTNL
;
A
#
# COMPACT_ATOMS: atom_id res chain seq x y z
N MET A 1 -1.10 -26.51 11.83
CA MET A 1 -2.28 -27.23 12.37
C MET A 1 -2.60 -28.44 11.51
N GLU A 2 -2.65 -29.63 12.10
CA GLU A 2 -3.01 -30.86 11.39
C GLU A 2 -4.47 -30.79 10.90
N LYS A 3 -4.71 -31.04 9.61
CA LYS A 3 -6.04 -30.88 8.99
C LYS A 3 -7.00 -31.97 9.47
N LYS A 4 -7.69 -31.80 10.60
CA LYS A 4 -8.66 -32.80 11.12
C LYS A 4 -9.73 -33.15 10.05
N PRO A 5 -10.17 -34.42 9.97
CA PRO A 5 -11.25 -34.85 9.08
C PRO A 5 -12.59 -34.23 9.50
N LEU A 6 -13.54 -34.22 8.57
CA LEU A 6 -14.77 -33.45 8.70
C LEU A 6 -15.65 -33.96 9.85
N ASP A 7 -15.68 -35.27 10.09
CA ASP A 7 -16.38 -35.89 11.21
C ASP A 7 -15.88 -35.38 12.56
N SER A 8 -14.56 -35.28 12.74
CA SER A 8 -13.96 -34.75 13.96
C SER A 8 -14.35 -33.29 14.20
N LEU A 9 -14.47 -32.49 13.12
CA LEU A 9 -14.86 -31.09 13.22
C LEU A 9 -16.34 -30.93 13.55
N VAL A 10 -17.21 -31.71 12.93
CA VAL A 10 -18.65 -31.71 13.22
C VAL A 10 -18.92 -32.19 14.65
N SER A 11 -18.21 -33.23 15.10
CA SER A 11 -18.31 -33.73 16.48
C SER A 11 -17.87 -32.69 17.51
N ALA A 12 -16.81 -31.94 17.23
CA ALA A 12 -16.29 -30.93 18.16
C ALA A 12 -17.20 -29.69 18.20
N ALA A 13 -17.70 -29.26 17.05
CA ALA A 13 -18.49 -28.04 16.94
C ALA A 13 -19.97 -28.26 17.34
N GLY A 14 -20.53 -29.45 17.12
CA GLY A 14 -21.96 -29.72 17.33
C GLY A 14 -22.89 -29.00 16.34
N VAL A 15 -22.31 -28.36 15.31
CA VAL A 15 -23.01 -27.54 14.32
C VAL A 15 -22.50 -27.86 12.92
N TRP A 16 -23.34 -27.62 11.92
CA TRP A 16 -23.06 -27.84 10.51
C TRP A 16 -23.06 -26.52 9.74
N MET A 17 -22.08 -26.37 8.83
CA MET A 17 -22.00 -25.22 7.94
C MET A 17 -22.47 -25.58 6.54
N SER A 18 -23.56 -24.95 6.10
CA SER A 18 -24.04 -25.08 4.73
C SER A 18 -23.10 -24.39 3.73
N ARG A 19 -23.25 -24.71 2.44
CA ARG A 19 -22.45 -24.07 1.36
C ARG A 19 -22.68 -22.56 1.24
N THR A 20 -23.85 -22.08 1.69
CA THR A 20 -24.23 -20.65 1.66
C THR A 20 -23.80 -19.90 2.92
N GLY A 21 -23.13 -20.57 3.87
CA GLY A 21 -22.68 -19.95 5.12
C GLY A 21 -23.76 -19.92 6.21
N LEU A 22 -24.83 -20.72 6.07
CA LEU A 22 -25.85 -20.86 7.10
C LEU A 22 -25.39 -21.88 8.15
N LEU A 23 -25.42 -21.49 9.43
CA LEU A 23 -25.08 -22.36 10.55
C LEU A 23 -26.32 -23.12 11.02
N HIS A 24 -26.25 -24.45 11.01
CA HIS A 24 -27.32 -25.34 11.45
C HIS A 24 -26.90 -26.10 12.71
N LYS A 25 -27.85 -26.38 13.60
CA LYS A 25 -27.64 -27.28 14.74
C LYS A 25 -27.72 -28.73 14.26
N VAL A 26 -26.72 -29.54 14.60
CA VAL A 26 -26.71 -30.95 14.24
C VAL A 26 -27.53 -31.72 15.27
N LYS A 27 -28.56 -32.42 14.79
CA LYS A 27 -29.40 -33.28 15.62
C LYS A 27 -28.79 -34.66 15.77
N HIS A 28 -28.37 -35.24 14.65
CA HIS A 28 -27.76 -36.55 14.58
C HIS A 28 -26.76 -36.62 13.42
N TYR A 29 -25.71 -37.41 13.56
CA TYR A 29 -24.82 -37.71 12.45
C TYR A 29 -24.26 -39.13 12.55
N GLU A 30 -24.05 -39.76 11.39
CA GLU A 30 -23.46 -41.09 11.27
C GLU A 30 -22.30 -41.07 10.28
N VAL A 31 -21.20 -41.71 10.66
CA VAL A 31 -19.99 -41.76 9.85
C VAL A 31 -19.81 -43.16 9.29
N SER A 32 -19.74 -43.25 7.96
CA SER A 32 -19.28 -44.43 7.22
C SER A 32 -17.84 -44.21 6.73
N ARG A 33 -17.19 -45.24 6.17
CA ARG A 33 -15.75 -45.23 5.79
C ARG A 33 -15.31 -44.01 4.97
N ARG A 34 -16.19 -43.42 4.15
CA ARG A 34 -15.88 -42.24 3.33
C ARG A 34 -16.96 -41.15 3.36
N LYS A 35 -18.09 -41.38 4.03
CA LYS A 35 -19.26 -40.49 3.99
C LYS A 35 -19.78 -40.21 5.39
N ILE A 36 -20.33 -39.02 5.57
CA ILE A 36 -21.02 -38.59 6.79
C ILE A 36 -22.46 -38.29 6.39
N TYR A 37 -23.39 -38.87 7.13
CA TYR A 37 -24.81 -38.60 7.07
C TYR A 37 -25.12 -37.64 8.21
N ILE A 38 -25.77 -36.51 7.92
CA ILE A 38 -26.03 -35.46 8.91
C ILE A 38 -27.51 -35.11 8.83
N GLU A 39 -28.19 -35.18 9.97
CA GLU A 39 -29.54 -34.68 10.20
C GLU A 39 -29.44 -33.41 11.05
N MET A 40 -30.05 -32.33 10.57
CA MET A 40 -30.10 -31.04 11.24
C MET A 40 -31.40 -30.88 12.00
N GLU A 41 -31.41 -30.02 13.02
CA GLU A 41 -32.60 -29.78 13.86
C GLU A 41 -33.79 -29.21 13.07
N CYS A 42 -33.52 -28.56 11.92
CA CYS A 42 -34.56 -28.07 11.02
C CYS A 42 -35.24 -29.16 10.17
N GLY A 43 -34.82 -30.42 10.31
CA GLY A 43 -35.33 -31.56 9.53
C GLY A 43 -34.56 -31.82 8.23
N ASP A 44 -33.62 -30.95 7.85
CA ASP A 44 -32.79 -31.16 6.67
C ASP A 44 -31.83 -32.33 6.87
N GLN A 45 -31.61 -33.11 5.81
CA GLN A 45 -30.69 -34.25 5.80
C GLN A 45 -29.72 -34.14 4.63
N LEU A 46 -28.45 -34.47 4.86
CA LEU A 46 -27.43 -34.44 3.81
C LEU A 46 -26.37 -35.51 3.98
N ILE A 47 -25.78 -35.90 2.86
CA ILE A 47 -24.71 -36.88 2.78
C ILE A 47 -23.49 -36.21 2.17
N VAL A 48 -22.39 -36.19 2.90
CA VAL A 48 -21.14 -35.52 2.48
C VAL A 48 -19.96 -36.46 2.60
N ASN A 49 -18.92 -36.23 1.81
CA ASN A 49 -17.67 -36.98 1.96
C ASN A 49 -16.94 -36.54 3.23
N ASN A 50 -16.35 -37.48 3.97
CA ASN A 50 -15.50 -37.19 5.11
C ASN A 50 -14.13 -36.65 4.65
N SER A 51 -14.14 -35.44 4.07
CA SER A 51 -12.97 -34.82 3.46
C SER A 51 -12.30 -33.83 4.41
N ARG A 52 -10.97 -33.89 4.48
CA ARG A 52 -10.13 -32.93 5.23
C ARG A 52 -10.10 -31.55 4.55
N SER A 53 -10.42 -31.46 3.26
CA SER A 53 -10.25 -30.26 2.42
C SER A 53 -11.56 -29.63 1.94
N SER A 54 -12.72 -30.13 2.35
CA SER A 54 -14.01 -29.57 1.93
C SER A 54 -14.18 -28.12 2.41
N ARG A 55 -15.00 -27.35 1.71
CA ARG A 55 -15.36 -25.97 2.10
C ARG A 55 -15.92 -25.92 3.52
N THR A 56 -16.79 -26.87 3.87
CA THR A 56 -17.33 -26.99 5.23
C THR A 56 -16.24 -27.33 6.26
N ALA A 57 -15.32 -28.25 5.96
CA ALA A 57 -14.19 -28.54 6.85
C ALA A 57 -13.29 -27.32 7.08
N ARG A 58 -13.09 -26.49 6.03
CA ARG A 58 -12.38 -25.22 6.16
C ARG A 58 -13.17 -24.23 7.03
N ALA A 59 -14.46 -24.03 6.75
CA ALA A 59 -15.29 -23.10 7.50
C ALA A 59 -15.36 -23.45 9.00
N LEU A 60 -15.48 -24.74 9.33
CA LEU A 60 -15.49 -25.21 10.72
C LEU A 60 -14.16 -24.96 11.44
N ARG A 61 -13.02 -25.02 10.75
CA ARG A 61 -11.69 -24.74 11.34
C ARG A 61 -11.40 -23.26 11.54
N HIS A 62 -11.98 -22.40 10.71
CA HIS A 62 -11.78 -20.95 10.80
C HIS A 62 -12.93 -20.25 11.54
N HIS A 63 -13.88 -21.02 12.08
CA HIS A 63 -15.00 -20.50 12.87
C HIS A 63 -15.82 -19.42 12.11
N LYS A 64 -15.94 -19.54 10.78
CA LYS A 64 -16.61 -18.55 9.92
C LYS A 64 -18.04 -18.99 9.58
N TYR A 65 -19.02 -18.14 9.88
CA TYR A 65 -20.42 -18.31 9.48
C TYR A 65 -21.03 -16.97 9.02
N ARG A 66 -22.09 -17.01 8.20
CA ARG A 66 -22.78 -15.81 7.67
C ARG A 66 -24.00 -15.46 8.53
N LYS A 67 -24.89 -16.43 8.75
CA LYS A 67 -26.12 -16.30 9.53
C LYS A 67 -26.49 -17.65 10.16
N THR A 68 -27.26 -17.65 11.23
CA THR A 68 -27.82 -18.88 11.81
C THR A 68 -29.11 -19.28 11.10
N CYS A 69 -29.35 -20.60 11.03
CA CYS A 69 -30.60 -21.13 10.50
C CYS A 69 -31.76 -20.77 11.45
N LYS A 70 -32.76 -20.06 10.92
CA LYS A 70 -33.95 -19.63 11.67
C LYS A 70 -34.77 -20.81 12.22
N HIS A 71 -34.75 -21.95 11.54
CA HIS A 71 -35.50 -23.15 11.94
C HIS A 71 -34.74 -24.02 12.93
N CYS A 72 -33.41 -24.00 12.94
CA CYS A 72 -32.61 -24.80 13.87
C CYS A 72 -32.57 -24.24 15.30
N LYS A 73 -33.04 -23.01 15.53
CA LYS A 73 -32.94 -22.30 16.83
C LYS A 73 -31.54 -22.46 17.46
N VAL A 74 -30.50 -22.17 16.68
CA VAL A 74 -29.11 -22.23 17.16
C VAL A 74 -28.96 -21.23 18.30
N SER A 75 -28.67 -21.73 19.52
CA SER A 75 -28.58 -20.86 20.70
C SER A 75 -27.24 -20.13 20.75
N ASP A 76 -27.17 -19.07 21.56
CA ASP A 76 -25.94 -18.29 21.74
C ASP A 76 -24.82 -19.14 22.37
N GLU A 77 -25.15 -20.15 23.19
CA GLU A 77 -24.16 -21.10 23.70
C GLU A 77 -23.55 -21.98 22.60
N ASP A 78 -24.36 -22.39 21.61
CA ASP A 78 -23.88 -23.19 20.48
C ASP A 78 -22.99 -22.35 19.53
N ILE A 79 -23.32 -21.05 19.36
CA ILE A 79 -22.48 -20.10 18.61
C ILE A 79 -21.18 -19.84 19.37
N ASN A 80 -21.24 -19.59 20.68
CA ASN A 80 -20.05 -19.34 21.47
C ASN A 80 -19.13 -20.55 21.52
N ARG A 81 -19.67 -21.77 21.61
CA ARG A 81 -18.89 -23.03 21.48
C ARG A 81 -18.27 -23.19 20.11
N PHE A 82 -18.97 -22.75 19.06
CA PHE A 82 -18.42 -22.73 17.71
C PHE A 82 -17.30 -21.70 17.56
N LEU A 83 -17.35 -20.55 18.24
CA LEU A 83 -16.35 -19.48 18.13
C LEU A 83 -15.14 -19.65 19.05
N THR A 84 -15.30 -20.34 20.18
CA THR A 84 -14.20 -20.62 21.10
C THR A 84 -13.33 -21.77 20.58
N LYS A 85 -12.01 -21.52 20.50
CA LYS A 85 -11.01 -22.56 20.25
C LYS A 85 -11.08 -23.59 21.38
N THR A 86 -11.73 -24.71 21.14
CA THR A 86 -11.78 -25.81 22.10
C THR A 86 -10.43 -26.50 22.13
N THR A 87 -9.61 -26.17 23.13
CA THR A 87 -8.62 -27.10 23.68
C THR A 87 -9.38 -28.28 24.29
N GLU A 88 -8.88 -29.47 24.00
CA GLU A 88 -9.54 -30.75 24.25
C GLU A 88 -10.03 -30.89 25.70
N ASN A 89 -11.34 -31.06 25.88
CA ASN A 89 -11.89 -31.64 27.09
C ASN A 89 -12.57 -32.97 26.72
N LYS A 90 -11.97 -34.06 27.20
CA LYS A 90 -12.57 -35.40 27.16
C LYS A 90 -13.82 -35.39 28.06
N SER A 91 -15.01 -35.33 27.46
CA SER A 91 -16.22 -35.81 28.12
C SER A 91 -16.77 -36.99 27.33
N SER A 92 -16.79 -38.14 28.01
CA SER A 92 -17.27 -39.41 27.51
C SER A 92 -18.79 -39.36 27.32
N VAL A 93 -19.26 -39.30 26.08
CA VAL A 93 -20.63 -39.71 25.73
C VAL A 93 -20.56 -41.13 25.18
N LYS A 94 -21.26 -42.04 25.85
CA LYS A 94 -21.26 -43.49 25.58
C LYS A 94 -21.69 -43.78 24.14
N VAL A 95 -20.74 -44.14 23.29
CA VAL A 95 -21.00 -44.77 21.99
C VAL A 95 -21.45 -46.20 22.24
N ARG A 96 -22.73 -46.49 22.02
CA ARG A 96 -23.21 -47.87 21.94
C ARG A 96 -23.04 -48.34 20.50
N VAL A 97 -21.92 -49.00 20.23
CA VAL A 97 -21.70 -49.72 18.97
C VAL A 97 -22.67 -50.90 18.94
N VAL A 98 -23.73 -50.81 18.15
CA VAL A 98 -24.59 -51.97 17.84
C VAL A 98 -24.05 -52.57 16.54
N SER A 99 -23.27 -53.64 16.67
CA SER A 99 -22.92 -54.51 15.55
C SER A 99 -24.13 -55.38 15.19
N ALA A 100 -24.72 -55.15 14.00
CA ALA A 100 -25.70 -56.04 13.40
C ALA A 100 -25.01 -57.07 12.45
N PRO A 101 -25.61 -58.26 12.24
CA PRO A 101 -24.87 -59.50 11.97
C PRO A 101 -24.42 -59.67 10.52
N ARG A 102 -23.33 -60.40 10.34
CA ARG A 102 -22.84 -60.87 9.03
C ARG A 102 -23.87 -61.78 8.36
N ALA A 103 -24.55 -61.31 7.34
CA ALA A 103 -25.22 -62.16 6.36
C ALA A 103 -24.23 -62.58 5.26
N ARG A 104 -23.93 -63.88 5.20
CA ARG A 104 -23.21 -64.53 4.10
C ARG A 104 -24.06 -64.45 2.83
N LYS A 105 -23.51 -63.96 1.72
CA LYS A 105 -23.94 -64.35 0.36
C LYS A 105 -22.73 -64.60 -0.52
N ALA A 106 -22.86 -65.65 -1.33
CA ALA A 106 -21.80 -66.46 -1.93
C ALA A 106 -21.16 -65.82 -3.18
N LYS A 107 -19.93 -66.28 -3.46
CA LYS A 107 -19.10 -65.99 -4.64
C LYS A 107 -19.75 -66.48 -5.94
N PRO A 108 -19.48 -65.81 -7.08
CA PRO A 108 -19.20 -66.50 -8.34
C PRO A 108 -17.69 -66.72 -8.50
N LYS A 109 -17.33 -67.90 -8.99
CA LYS A 109 -15.96 -68.39 -9.17
C LYS A 109 -15.22 -67.66 -10.30
N SER A 110 -13.93 -67.47 -10.05
CA SER A 110 -12.85 -67.16 -10.97
C SER A 110 -12.60 -68.25 -12.02
N VAL A 111 -12.20 -67.85 -13.23
CA VAL A 111 -11.16 -68.59 -13.98
C VAL A 111 -10.18 -67.57 -14.55
N ALA A 112 -8.91 -67.74 -14.19
CA ALA A 112 -7.76 -67.05 -14.74
C ALA A 112 -7.10 -67.94 -15.80
N ARG A 113 -6.41 -67.36 -16.80
CA ARG A 113 -5.15 -67.93 -17.28
C ARG A 113 -4.24 -66.88 -17.92
N ALA A 114 -2.96 -67.04 -17.59
CA ALA A 114 -1.81 -66.15 -17.76
C ALA A 114 -1.22 -66.10 -19.19
N PRO A 115 -0.25 -65.19 -19.47
CA PRO A 115 0.37 -65.03 -20.79
C PRO A 115 1.75 -65.71 -20.94
N LYS A 116 2.21 -65.76 -22.21
CA LYS A 116 3.53 -66.06 -22.82
C LYS A 116 3.77 -67.47 -23.38
N ILE A 117 4.26 -67.52 -24.64
CA ILE A 117 5.59 -68.02 -25.06
C ILE A 117 5.90 -67.50 -26.49
N LEU A 118 7.19 -67.25 -26.74
CA LEU A 118 7.86 -66.86 -27.98
C LEU A 118 7.98 -68.03 -28.98
N GLU A 119 8.03 -67.74 -30.29
CA GLU A 119 8.97 -68.40 -31.22
C GLU A 119 9.10 -67.63 -32.56
N ASN A 120 10.35 -67.51 -33.04
CA ASN A 120 10.78 -66.99 -34.34
C ASN A 120 10.47 -68.01 -35.47
N SER A 121 10.38 -67.55 -36.73
CA SER A 121 11.25 -67.96 -37.86
C SER A 121 10.63 -67.73 -39.26
N ASN A 122 11.44 -67.17 -40.17
CA ASN A 122 11.52 -67.36 -41.63
C ASN A 122 10.50 -66.71 -42.60
N GLY A 123 11.06 -65.94 -43.56
CA GLY A 123 10.46 -65.61 -44.87
C GLY A 123 10.45 -66.80 -45.84
N PRO A 124 10.13 -66.63 -47.16
CA PRO A 124 10.76 -65.66 -48.06
C PRO A 124 9.83 -64.98 -49.11
N GLN A 125 10.50 -64.17 -49.95
CA GLN A 125 10.09 -63.31 -51.08
C GLN A 125 9.19 -63.90 -52.18
N THR A 126 8.54 -62.98 -52.94
CA THR A 126 8.35 -62.84 -54.42
C THR A 126 6.99 -62.16 -54.67
N THR A 127 6.71 -61.23 -55.59
CA THR A 127 7.31 -60.67 -56.82
C THR A 127 6.52 -59.39 -57.18
N ALA A 128 7.16 -58.39 -57.79
CA ALA A 128 6.53 -57.27 -58.54
C ALA A 128 6.11 -57.75 -59.97
N PRO A 129 5.39 -57.00 -60.86
CA PRO A 129 5.77 -55.63 -61.28
C PRO A 129 4.65 -54.65 -61.80
N ALA A 130 5.11 -53.40 -62.04
CA ALA A 130 4.75 -52.44 -63.11
C ALA A 130 3.48 -51.54 -63.06
N ALA A 131 3.76 -50.24 -62.81
CA ALA A 131 3.37 -48.94 -63.44
C ALA A 131 2.37 -48.91 -64.65
N PRO A 132 1.79 -47.74 -65.08
CA PRO A 132 2.25 -46.34 -64.85
C PRO A 132 1.19 -45.25 -64.60
N GLU A 133 1.68 -44.03 -64.30
CA GLU A 133 0.96 -42.74 -64.27
C GLU A 133 0.41 -42.31 -65.65
N PRO A 134 -0.35 -41.19 -65.76
CA PRO A 134 0.34 -39.90 -65.98
C PRO A 134 -0.34 -38.62 -65.43
N ALA A 135 0.51 -37.59 -65.32
CA ALA A 135 0.32 -36.18 -65.71
C ALA A 135 -0.25 -35.15 -64.73
N SER A 136 0.64 -34.21 -64.36
CA SER A 136 0.37 -32.78 -64.08
C SER A 136 0.34 -31.95 -65.38
N PRO A 137 -0.12 -30.69 -65.34
CA PRO A 137 0.74 -29.55 -65.70
C PRO A 137 0.62 -28.42 -64.65
N ALA A 138 1.68 -27.79 -64.11
CA ALA A 138 2.74 -26.93 -64.67
C ALA A 138 2.35 -25.45 -64.93
N SER A 139 3.22 -24.55 -64.42
CA SER A 139 3.45 -23.10 -64.76
C SER A 139 2.76 -22.05 -63.87
N ALA A 140 3.36 -20.92 -63.47
CA ALA A 140 4.75 -20.43 -63.51
C ALA A 140 4.93 -19.19 -62.59
N VAL A 141 6.13 -19.11 -62.03
CA VAL A 141 7.02 -18.00 -61.59
C VAL A 141 6.64 -16.53 -61.87
N SER A 142 6.87 -15.66 -60.87
CA SER A 142 7.64 -14.40 -61.04
C SER A 142 8.23 -13.91 -59.71
N ALA A 143 9.51 -13.55 -59.75
CA ALA A 143 10.34 -13.00 -58.69
C ALA A 143 10.68 -11.52 -58.99
N ALA A 144 10.84 -10.71 -57.94
CA ALA A 144 11.59 -9.43 -57.96
C ALA A 144 12.01 -9.14 -56.51
N SER A 145 13.24 -9.43 -56.07
CA SER A 145 14.50 -8.67 -56.21
C SER A 145 14.63 -7.47 -55.27
N VAL A 146 15.48 -7.68 -54.26
CA VAL A 146 16.16 -6.76 -53.34
C VAL A 146 17.11 -5.82 -54.09
N PRO A 147 17.40 -4.61 -53.57
CA PRO A 147 18.71 -4.00 -53.75
C PRO A 147 19.46 -3.77 -52.43
N LYS A 148 20.77 -4.05 -52.48
CA LYS A 148 21.82 -3.74 -51.50
C LYS A 148 22.21 -2.24 -51.56
N PRO A 149 22.87 -1.69 -50.54
CA PRO A 149 23.26 -0.28 -50.49
C PRO A 149 24.59 -0.01 -51.19
N SER A 150 24.80 1.24 -51.60
CA SER A 150 26.07 1.76 -52.12
C SER A 150 26.62 2.87 -51.22
N GLU A 151 27.93 2.86 -51.03
CA GLU A 151 28.74 3.82 -50.29
C GLU A 151 28.93 5.13 -51.06
N SER A 152 29.02 6.27 -50.35
CA SER A 152 30.00 7.32 -50.68
C SER A 152 30.35 8.20 -49.46
N ALA A 153 31.65 8.18 -49.19
CA ALA A 153 32.61 9.06 -48.49
C ALA A 153 32.21 10.42 -47.83
N MET A 154 32.76 10.56 -46.61
CA MET A 154 33.62 11.62 -46.05
C MET A 154 33.18 13.10 -45.94
N ALA A 155 33.00 13.54 -44.68
CA ALA A 155 33.70 14.68 -44.03
C ALA A 155 33.32 14.67 -42.52
N SER A 156 34.17 14.21 -41.60
CA SER A 156 35.25 14.95 -40.92
C SER A 156 34.79 16.20 -40.16
N ALA A 157 34.42 16.05 -38.88
CA ALA A 157 34.63 17.08 -37.85
C ALA A 157 34.84 16.40 -36.48
N ALA A 158 36.00 16.67 -35.89
CA ALA A 158 36.54 16.13 -34.65
C ALA A 158 35.92 16.82 -33.40
N PRO A 159 36.18 16.30 -32.18
CA PRO A 159 35.42 16.61 -30.98
C PRO A 159 35.96 17.85 -30.24
N ALA A 160 35.05 18.61 -29.62
CA ALA A 160 35.42 19.71 -28.73
C ALA A 160 35.74 19.18 -27.32
N ALA A 161 36.86 19.70 -26.82
CA ALA A 161 37.58 19.35 -25.63
C ALA A 161 36.82 19.47 -24.30
N SER A 162 37.27 18.62 -23.39
CA SER A 162 37.20 18.70 -21.93
C SER A 162 37.66 20.06 -21.39
N ALA A 163 37.01 20.53 -20.32
CA ALA A 163 37.57 21.48 -19.37
C ALA A 163 37.11 21.11 -17.93
N PRO A 164 37.91 21.45 -16.90
CA PRO A 164 38.10 20.60 -15.73
C PRO A 164 37.27 20.98 -14.50
N ASN A 165 37.17 20.03 -13.57
CA ASN A 165 36.83 20.22 -12.15
C ASN A 165 37.72 21.29 -11.50
N PRO A 166 37.21 21.92 -10.43
CA PRO A 166 38.00 22.13 -9.24
C PRO A 166 37.45 21.31 -8.06
N SER A 167 38.41 20.68 -7.41
CA SER A 167 38.38 19.98 -6.13
C SER A 167 38.01 20.86 -4.94
N GLU A 168 37.40 20.22 -3.95
CA GLU A 168 37.59 20.35 -2.49
C GLU A 168 38.11 21.68 -1.91
N SER A 169 37.33 22.25 -0.98
CA SER A 169 37.87 22.71 0.29
C SER A 169 36.81 22.76 1.39
N ALA A 170 37.08 22.04 2.47
CA ALA A 170 36.40 22.10 3.77
C ALA A 170 36.54 23.46 4.46
N MET A 171 35.57 23.79 5.35
CA MET A 171 35.71 24.56 6.60
C MET A 171 34.31 24.69 7.24
N ALA A 172 33.96 24.06 8.36
CA ALA A 172 34.47 24.20 9.73
C ALA A 172 34.28 25.62 10.33
N SER A 173 33.24 25.71 11.17
CA SER A 173 33.07 26.49 12.42
C SER A 173 34.02 27.63 12.77
N ALA A 174 33.47 28.80 13.13
CA ALA A 174 33.63 29.46 14.44
C ALA A 174 33.29 30.97 14.39
N ALA A 175 32.35 31.40 15.24
CA ALA A 175 32.39 32.70 15.91
C ALA A 175 33.21 32.55 17.23
N PRO A 176 33.44 33.57 18.09
CA PRO A 176 33.16 35.01 18.01
C PRO A 176 34.37 35.89 18.45
N ALA A 177 34.29 37.21 18.28
CA ALA A 177 34.99 38.17 19.15
C ALA A 177 34.41 39.59 19.06
N ALA A 178 33.95 40.13 20.20
CA ALA A 178 33.93 41.57 20.48
C ALA A 178 35.38 42.06 20.70
N PRO A 179 35.67 43.39 20.66
CA PRO A 179 35.65 44.12 21.95
C PRO A 179 35.40 45.66 21.91
N THR A 180 34.97 46.14 23.09
CA THR A 180 35.39 47.37 23.82
C THR A 180 35.16 48.80 23.30
N SER A 181 34.25 49.47 24.01
CA SER A 181 34.38 50.75 24.74
C SER A 181 35.56 51.71 24.49
N GLY A 182 35.22 52.98 24.24
CA GLY A 182 36.10 54.15 24.42
C GLY A 182 35.30 55.38 24.87
N LYS A 183 35.73 56.01 25.97
CA LYS A 183 35.12 57.14 26.70
C LYS A 183 35.44 58.52 26.07
N VAL A 184 34.45 59.43 26.18
CA VAL A 184 34.50 60.84 26.67
C VAL A 184 35.55 61.81 26.08
N VAL A 185 35.12 62.97 25.53
CA VAL A 185 35.48 64.35 25.99
C VAL A 185 34.42 65.37 25.50
N SER A 186 34.11 66.34 26.37
CA SER A 186 33.20 67.49 26.28
C SER A 186 33.81 68.78 25.70
N ALA A 187 32.97 69.69 25.18
CA ALA A 187 33.08 71.16 25.27
C ALA A 187 31.74 71.80 24.80
N THR A 188 30.93 72.46 25.66
CA THR A 188 30.87 73.93 25.93
C THR A 188 30.91 74.81 24.67
N SER A 189 30.07 75.83 24.43
CA SER A 189 29.19 76.74 25.20
C SER A 189 28.24 77.43 24.17
N SER A 190 27.09 78.06 24.47
CA SER A 190 26.91 79.45 24.99
C SER A 190 25.39 79.74 24.88
N ALA A 191 24.63 80.05 25.93
CA ALA A 191 24.40 81.36 26.58
C ALA A 191 23.37 82.29 25.89
N ALA A 192 22.24 82.52 26.59
CA ALA A 192 21.44 83.77 26.73
C ALA A 192 20.07 83.37 27.36
N SER A 193 19.71 83.59 28.64
CA SER A 193 19.60 84.77 29.52
C SER A 193 18.41 85.70 29.26
N SER A 194 17.36 85.61 30.10
CA SER A 194 16.52 86.72 30.65
C SER A 194 15.30 86.10 31.37
N LEU A 195 15.28 85.98 32.71
CA LEU A 195 14.90 86.94 33.77
C LEU A 195 13.40 87.15 34.02
N ASN A 196 13.00 86.69 35.23
CA ASN A 196 12.04 87.21 36.21
C ASN A 196 10.57 87.49 35.85
N ARG A 197 9.66 86.83 36.60
CA ARG A 197 8.83 87.50 37.63
C ARG A 197 8.13 86.52 38.58
N SER A 198 8.23 86.85 39.86
CA SER A 198 7.53 86.25 41.00
C SER A 198 6.05 86.65 41.05
N ALA A 199 5.17 85.76 41.50
CA ALA A 199 4.33 85.96 42.69
C ALA A 199 3.08 85.05 42.73
N SER A 200 2.75 84.65 43.96
CA SER A 200 1.43 84.34 44.53
C SER A 200 0.67 83.09 44.09
N ALA A 201 0.52 82.17 45.05
CA ALA A 201 -0.55 81.19 45.12
C ALA A 201 -1.93 81.87 45.24
N PRO A 202 -3.02 81.16 44.87
CA PRO A 202 -3.86 80.63 45.93
C PRO A 202 -4.36 79.20 45.70
N SER A 203 -4.91 78.64 46.78
CA SER A 203 -5.40 77.29 46.99
C SER A 203 -6.53 76.80 46.07
N SER A 204 -6.64 75.47 46.06
CA SER A 204 -7.82 74.63 45.79
C SER A 204 -8.27 74.49 44.33
N VAL A 205 -8.09 73.29 43.76
CA VAL A 205 -9.16 72.33 43.42
C VAL A 205 -8.51 70.94 43.30
N ALA A 206 -9.11 69.92 43.92
CA ALA A 206 -8.73 68.53 43.76
C ALA A 206 -8.86 68.10 42.29
N ALA A 207 -7.74 67.91 41.60
CA ALA A 207 -7.68 67.24 40.31
C ALA A 207 -7.51 65.74 40.56
N THR A 208 -8.60 65.01 40.41
CA THR A 208 -8.66 63.55 40.27
C THR A 208 -7.57 63.11 39.29
N LYS A 209 -6.61 62.32 39.77
CA LYS A 209 -5.71 61.56 38.91
C LYS A 209 -6.56 60.63 38.06
N THR A 210 -6.83 61.02 36.82
CA THR A 210 -7.29 60.10 35.77
C THR A 210 -6.12 59.15 35.50
N THR A 211 -6.08 58.05 36.26
CA THR A 211 -5.37 56.85 35.84
C THR A 211 -5.93 56.45 34.49
N SER A 212 -5.18 56.71 33.42
CA SER A 212 -5.42 56.06 32.14
C SER A 212 -5.55 54.56 32.39
N PRO A 213 -6.64 53.91 31.96
CA PRO A 213 -6.76 52.48 32.14
C PRO A 213 -5.59 51.82 31.40
N ALA A 214 -4.89 50.92 32.10
CA ALA A 214 -3.89 50.07 31.48
C ALA A 214 -4.48 49.45 30.20
N PRO A 215 -3.72 49.35 29.09
CA PRO A 215 -4.23 48.79 27.86
C PRO A 215 -4.80 47.41 28.17
N ALA A 216 -6.09 47.23 27.88
CA ALA A 216 -6.76 45.95 28.07
C ALA A 216 -5.93 44.85 27.37
N PRO A 217 -5.72 43.70 28.03
CA PRO A 217 -4.99 42.60 27.42
C PRO A 217 -5.66 42.27 26.08
N SER A 218 -4.86 42.14 25.01
CA SER A 218 -5.36 41.74 23.71
C SER A 218 -6.27 40.51 23.88
N PRO A 219 -7.50 40.53 23.34
CA PRO A 219 -8.40 39.40 23.47
C PRO A 219 -7.74 38.16 22.87
N ALA A 220 -7.96 37.01 23.53
CA ALA A 220 -7.47 35.72 23.05
C ALA A 220 -7.96 35.44 21.62
N LEU A 221 -7.13 34.77 20.82
CA LEU A 221 -7.48 34.39 19.46
C LEU A 221 -8.71 33.49 19.44
N THR A 222 -9.65 33.77 18.52
CA THR A 222 -10.76 32.85 18.26
C THR A 222 -10.29 31.59 17.54
N LEU A 223 -11.10 30.52 17.56
CA LEU A 223 -10.78 29.29 16.83
C LEU A 223 -10.56 29.54 15.33
N SER A 224 -11.38 30.38 14.70
CA SER A 224 -11.24 30.74 13.28
C SER A 224 -9.95 31.52 13.01
N GLN A 225 -9.58 32.44 13.91
CA GLN A 225 -8.33 33.19 13.80
C GLN A 225 -7.12 32.27 13.95
N ARG A 226 -7.15 31.36 14.93
CA ARG A 226 -6.10 30.36 15.13
C ARG A 226 -5.97 29.46 13.90
N GLY A 227 -7.06 28.95 13.35
CA GLY A 227 -7.05 28.14 12.13
C GLY A 227 -6.45 28.88 10.92
N ARG A 228 -6.73 30.18 10.77
CA ARG A 228 -6.11 31.02 9.73
C ARG A 228 -4.61 31.14 9.92
N LEU A 229 -4.14 31.41 11.14
CA LEU A 229 -2.71 31.52 11.43
C LEU A 229 -1.99 30.17 11.27
N GLU A 230 -2.60 29.06 11.69
CA GLU A 230 -2.08 27.70 11.52
C GLU A 230 -1.94 27.32 10.04
N ALA A 231 -2.87 27.75 9.18
CA ALA A 231 -2.77 27.54 7.73
C ALA A 231 -1.59 28.31 7.11
N LEU A 232 -1.24 29.46 7.66
CA LEU A 232 -0.11 30.27 7.21
C LEU A 232 1.22 29.85 7.82
N LEU A 233 1.23 29.19 8.98
CA LEU A 233 2.45 28.83 9.71
C LEU A 233 3.29 27.80 8.94
N SER A 234 4.60 27.96 8.93
CA SER A 234 5.58 26.97 8.46
C SER A 234 6.20 26.25 9.66
N PRO A 235 6.67 24.99 9.54
CA PRO A 235 7.41 24.30 10.60
C PRO A 235 8.63 25.09 11.10
N ALA A 236 9.26 25.87 10.22
CA ALA A 236 10.41 26.73 10.56
C ALA A 236 10.03 28.02 11.33
N ASP A 237 8.74 28.35 11.49
CA ASP A 237 8.34 29.56 12.21
C ASP A 237 8.31 29.32 13.73
N GLU A 238 9.22 29.95 14.45
CA GLU A 238 9.21 30.02 15.92
C GLU A 238 8.27 31.13 16.44
N ILE A 239 6.99 31.11 16.04
CA ILE A 239 5.98 32.09 16.45
C ILE A 239 4.98 31.45 17.43
N SER A 240 4.94 31.96 18.66
CA SER A 240 3.92 31.58 19.65
C SER A 240 2.58 32.26 19.35
N LEU A 241 1.54 31.44 19.15
CA LEU A 241 0.16 31.91 18.94
C LEU A 241 -0.55 32.27 20.24
N ASP A 242 -0.01 31.90 21.40
CA ASP A 242 -0.60 32.16 22.72
C ASP A 242 -0.12 33.48 23.34
N GLY A 243 0.62 34.28 22.56
CA GLY A 243 1.10 35.60 22.96
C GLY A 243 0.01 36.68 22.93
N SER A 244 0.37 37.86 23.45
CA SER A 244 -0.50 39.05 23.45
C SER A 244 -0.54 39.79 22.10
N THR A 245 0.15 39.29 21.08
CA THR A 245 0.21 39.93 19.76
C THR A 245 -1.15 39.88 19.07
N PRO A 246 -1.72 41.02 18.64
CA PRO A 246 -3.02 41.04 17.97
C PRO A 246 -3.02 40.21 16.67
N PHE A 247 -4.12 39.50 16.41
CA PHE A 247 -4.34 38.68 15.21
C PHE A 247 -3.86 39.35 13.92
N ARG A 248 -4.27 40.60 13.65
CA ARG A 248 -3.92 41.32 12.42
C ARG A 248 -2.41 41.48 12.21
N LYS A 249 -1.64 41.65 13.29
CA LYS A 249 -0.17 41.78 13.20
C LYS A 249 0.46 40.43 12.87
N LEU A 250 -0.01 39.35 13.52
CA LEU A 250 0.45 37.98 13.26
C LEU A 250 0.13 37.57 11.83
N GLU A 251 -1.11 37.79 11.38
CA GLU A 251 -1.53 37.45 10.02
C GLU A 251 -0.71 38.23 8.98
N SER A 252 -0.56 39.54 9.15
CA SER A 252 0.21 40.37 8.21
C SER A 252 1.67 39.93 8.12
N GLU A 253 2.29 39.55 9.24
CA GLU A 253 3.66 39.04 9.26
C GLU A 253 3.76 37.69 8.55
N LEU A 254 2.89 36.73 8.88
CA LEU A 254 2.91 35.41 8.25
C LEU A 254 2.62 35.47 6.75
N VAL A 255 1.64 36.28 6.32
CA VAL A 255 1.37 36.52 4.89
C VAL A 255 2.61 37.08 4.18
N SER A 256 3.28 38.06 4.78
CA SER A 256 4.52 38.63 4.25
C SER A 256 5.62 37.58 4.10
N ARG A 257 5.81 36.72 5.11
CA ARG A 257 6.76 35.60 5.06
C ARG A 257 6.42 34.61 3.96
N ARG A 258 5.17 34.15 3.87
CA ARG A 258 4.75 33.18 2.84
C ARG A 258 4.89 33.74 1.43
N ARG A 259 4.63 35.04 1.22
CA ARG A 259 4.91 35.70 -0.07
C ARG A 259 6.39 35.66 -0.42
N LYS A 260 7.28 35.94 0.54
CA LYS A 260 8.73 35.84 0.35
C LYS A 260 9.18 34.40 0.07
N ASP A 261 8.58 33.42 0.76
CA ASP A 261 8.89 32.01 0.52
C ASP A 261 8.55 31.59 -0.92
N LEU A 262 7.38 31.98 -1.42
CA LEU A 262 6.99 31.74 -2.83
C LEU A 262 7.88 32.49 -3.82
N GLN A 263 8.25 33.74 -3.52
CA GLN A 263 9.17 34.53 -4.37
C GLN A 263 10.56 33.89 -4.45
N ARG A 264 11.10 33.43 -3.32
CA ARG A 264 12.39 32.73 -3.25
C ARG A 264 12.35 31.46 -4.09
N MET A 265 11.35 30.62 -3.85
CA MET A 265 11.13 29.39 -4.61
C MET A 265 10.98 29.64 -6.13
N TYR A 266 10.33 30.75 -6.51
CA TYR A 266 10.21 31.15 -7.92
C TYR A 266 11.55 31.62 -8.52
N ALA A 267 12.38 32.33 -7.76
CA ALA A 267 13.69 32.79 -8.22
C ALA A 267 14.70 31.65 -8.36
N GLU A 268 14.65 30.69 -7.43
CA GLU A 268 15.61 29.59 -7.29
C GLU A 268 15.13 28.32 -8.01
N GLU A 269 14.66 27.32 -7.25
CA GLU A 269 14.50 25.94 -7.68
C GLU A 269 13.32 25.71 -8.65
N ARG A 270 12.17 26.35 -8.41
CA ARG A 270 10.93 26.20 -9.21
C ARG A 270 10.39 24.76 -9.35
N GLU A 271 10.84 23.82 -8.52
CA GLU A 271 10.35 22.44 -8.53
C GLU A 271 9.23 22.22 -7.51
N HIS A 272 8.20 21.48 -7.90
CA HIS A 272 7.19 20.99 -6.96
C HIS A 272 7.74 19.81 -6.16
N TYR A 273 7.62 19.82 -4.84
CA TYR A 273 8.19 18.79 -3.94
C TYR A 273 7.77 17.38 -4.32
N LEU A 274 6.49 17.15 -4.62
CA LEU A 274 6.00 15.83 -5.04
C LEU A 274 6.61 15.38 -6.38
N GLY A 275 6.81 16.31 -7.32
CA GLY A 275 7.40 15.98 -8.62
C GLY A 275 8.89 15.74 -8.53
N LYS A 276 9.60 16.50 -7.69
CA LYS A 276 11.02 16.27 -7.40
C LYS A 276 11.22 14.93 -6.71
N LEU A 277 10.41 14.64 -5.69
CA LEU A 277 10.43 13.35 -5.00
C LEU A 277 10.19 12.19 -5.96
N GLU A 278 9.20 12.28 -6.85
CA GLU A 278 8.97 11.25 -7.88
C GLU A 278 10.23 11.00 -8.72
N ARG A 279 10.92 12.06 -9.19
CA ARG A 279 12.16 11.93 -9.98
C ARG A 279 13.30 11.29 -9.20
N ASP A 280 13.50 11.71 -7.95
CA ASP A 280 14.57 11.20 -7.08
C ASP A 280 14.37 9.70 -6.79
N ILE A 281 13.13 9.32 -6.46
CA ILE A 281 12.75 7.91 -6.24
C ILE A 281 12.88 7.11 -7.55
N THR A 282 12.43 7.65 -8.69
CA THR A 282 12.58 6.98 -9.99
C THR A 282 14.05 6.69 -10.28
N LYS A 283 14.93 7.67 -10.07
CA LYS A 283 16.38 7.47 -10.23
C LYS A 283 16.90 6.39 -9.29
N PHE A 284 16.52 6.42 -8.01
CA PHE A 284 16.92 5.43 -7.01
C PHE A 284 16.62 3.99 -7.44
N PHE A 285 15.41 3.71 -7.93
CA PHE A 285 15.00 2.37 -8.34
C PHE A 285 15.62 1.94 -9.68
N VAL A 286 15.72 2.86 -10.64
CA VAL A 286 16.37 2.59 -11.93
C VAL A 286 17.84 2.23 -11.75
N ASP A 287 18.57 2.96 -10.91
CA ASP A 287 19.98 2.69 -10.60
C ASP A 287 20.17 1.30 -9.93
N ARG A 288 19.11 0.73 -9.33
CA ARG A 288 19.06 -0.61 -8.73
C ARG A 288 18.52 -1.69 -9.67
N GLY A 289 18.38 -1.38 -10.96
CA GLY A 289 17.95 -2.32 -11.99
C GLY A 289 16.46 -2.62 -11.99
N PHE A 290 15.62 -1.76 -11.40
CA PHE A 290 14.18 -1.85 -11.57
C PHE A 290 13.73 -1.14 -12.85
N ILE A 291 12.71 -1.69 -13.50
CA ILE A 291 12.06 -1.08 -14.66
C ILE A 291 10.92 -0.19 -14.18
N GLU A 292 10.91 1.07 -14.60
CA GLU A 292 9.78 1.99 -14.35
C GLU A 292 8.59 1.61 -15.23
N ILE A 293 7.42 1.49 -14.59
CA ILE A 293 6.14 1.21 -15.22
C ILE A 293 5.24 2.43 -15.09
N LYS A 294 4.57 2.80 -16.18
CA LYS A 294 3.43 3.72 -16.16
C LYS A 294 2.20 2.99 -16.68
N SER A 295 1.24 2.74 -15.80
CA SER A 295 0.02 1.99 -16.12
C SER A 295 -1.24 2.88 -16.10
N PRO A 296 -2.35 2.46 -16.73
CA PRO A 296 -3.59 3.24 -16.73
C PRO A 296 -4.13 3.50 -15.32
N ILE A 297 -4.62 4.73 -15.09
CA ILE A 297 -5.32 5.11 -13.85
C ILE A 297 -6.71 4.47 -13.81
N LEU A 298 -7.41 4.47 -14.95
CA LEU A 298 -8.67 3.76 -15.12
C LEU A 298 -8.40 2.27 -15.29
N ILE A 299 -8.93 1.47 -14.36
CA ILE A 299 -8.81 0.02 -14.39
C ILE A 299 -10.19 -0.64 -14.45
N PRO A 300 -10.28 -1.84 -15.04
CA PRO A 300 -11.49 -2.66 -14.98
C PRO A 300 -11.93 -2.92 -13.53
N ALA A 301 -13.22 -2.81 -13.24
CA ALA A 301 -13.77 -3.11 -11.91
C ALA A 301 -13.51 -4.58 -11.52
N GLU A 302 -13.42 -5.49 -12.50
CA GLU A 302 -13.04 -6.89 -12.28
C GLU A 302 -11.65 -7.04 -11.65
N TYR A 303 -10.75 -6.06 -11.82
CA TYR A 303 -9.42 -6.11 -11.21
C TYR A 303 -9.51 -5.97 -9.69
N ILE A 304 -10.47 -5.18 -9.19
CA ILE A 304 -10.74 -5.05 -7.77
C ILE A 304 -11.27 -6.37 -7.19
N GLU A 305 -12.19 -7.01 -7.90
CA GLU A 305 -12.73 -8.31 -7.51
C GLU A 305 -11.64 -9.40 -7.48
N ARG A 306 -10.73 -9.39 -8.47
CA ARG A 306 -9.54 -10.26 -8.52
C ARG A 306 -8.51 -9.94 -7.43
N MET A 307 -8.55 -8.75 -6.85
CA MET A 307 -7.78 -8.41 -5.64
C MET A 307 -8.44 -8.94 -4.34
N GLY A 308 -9.50 -9.76 -4.44
CA GLY A 308 -10.23 -10.28 -3.29
C GLY A 308 -11.11 -9.24 -2.58
N ILE A 309 -11.34 -8.09 -3.23
CA ILE A 309 -12.15 -6.99 -2.71
C ILE A 309 -13.55 -7.14 -3.29
N ASP A 310 -14.40 -7.91 -2.61
CA ASP A 310 -15.81 -8.08 -2.99
C ASP A 310 -16.68 -6.90 -2.53
N ASN A 311 -17.93 -6.83 -2.99
CA ASN A 311 -18.86 -5.74 -2.65
C ASN A 311 -19.19 -5.61 -1.15
N ASP A 312 -18.92 -6.66 -0.36
CA ASP A 312 -19.20 -6.65 1.08
C ASP A 312 -17.98 -6.18 1.90
N THR A 313 -16.82 -5.97 1.27
CA THR A 313 -15.62 -5.41 1.93
C THR A 313 -15.69 -3.90 2.13
N GLU A 314 -15.12 -3.40 3.23
CA GLU A 314 -15.02 -1.95 3.48
C GLU A 314 -14.23 -1.22 2.38
N LEU A 315 -13.18 -1.84 1.85
CA LEU A 315 -12.35 -1.27 0.79
C LEU A 315 -13.13 -1.09 -0.52
N SER A 316 -14.14 -1.93 -0.81
CA SER A 316 -15.00 -1.76 -2.00
C SER A 316 -15.81 -0.46 -1.96
N LYS A 317 -16.24 -0.03 -0.76
CA LYS A 317 -16.96 1.24 -0.57
C LYS A 317 -16.07 2.45 -0.86
N GLN A 318 -14.76 2.29 -0.67
CA GLN A 318 -13.77 3.33 -0.93
C GLN A 318 -13.47 3.52 -2.43
N VAL A 319 -13.91 2.62 -3.31
CA VAL A 319 -13.58 2.72 -4.74
C VAL A 319 -14.40 3.80 -5.44
N PHE A 320 -13.71 4.69 -6.16
CA PHE A 320 -14.33 5.62 -7.11
C PHE A 320 -14.66 4.90 -8.42
N ARG A 321 -15.93 4.51 -8.59
CA ARG A 321 -16.46 3.92 -9.82
C ARG A 321 -16.74 5.03 -10.84
N VAL A 322 -16.28 4.83 -12.07
CA VAL A 322 -16.54 5.74 -13.21
C VAL A 322 -17.77 5.29 -13.96
N ASP A 323 -17.87 3.98 -14.20
CA ASP A 323 -19.08 3.33 -14.72
C ASP A 323 -19.22 1.92 -14.13
N GLN A 324 -20.04 1.06 -14.73
CA GLN A 324 -20.24 -0.32 -14.28
C GLN A 324 -18.99 -1.21 -14.47
N LYS A 325 -18.12 -0.87 -15.42
CA LYS A 325 -16.96 -1.67 -15.85
C LYS A 325 -15.63 -1.07 -15.43
N LEU A 326 -15.56 0.22 -15.14
CA LEU A 326 -14.33 0.96 -14.87
C LEU A 326 -14.37 1.70 -13.53
N CYS A 327 -13.21 1.77 -12.89
CA CYS A 327 -12.99 2.55 -11.68
C CYS A 327 -11.61 3.22 -11.71
N LEU A 328 -11.45 4.26 -10.90
CA LEU A 328 -10.12 4.79 -10.59
C LEU A 328 -9.40 3.79 -9.69
N ARG A 329 -8.14 3.50 -10.01
CA ARG A 329 -7.34 2.55 -9.23
C ARG A 329 -7.16 3.02 -7.78
N PRO A 330 -7.53 2.20 -6.77
CA PRO A 330 -7.27 2.50 -5.36
C PRO A 330 -5.87 2.05 -4.90
N MET A 331 -5.14 1.36 -5.76
CA MET A 331 -3.80 0.82 -5.54
C MET A 331 -3.14 0.46 -6.88
N LEU A 332 -1.82 0.35 -6.92
CA LEU A 332 -1.06 0.01 -8.14
C LEU A 332 -1.01 -1.50 -8.44
N ALA A 333 -1.25 -2.34 -7.43
CA ALA A 333 -1.05 -3.78 -7.50
C ALA A 333 -1.70 -4.49 -8.71
N PRO A 334 -2.97 -4.24 -9.09
CA PRO A 334 -3.58 -4.93 -10.23
C PRO A 334 -2.80 -4.83 -11.55
N ASN A 335 -2.28 -3.63 -11.83
CA ASN A 335 -1.52 -3.41 -13.06
C ASN A 335 -0.12 -4.02 -12.95
N LEU A 336 0.53 -3.88 -11.79
CA LEU A 336 1.83 -4.50 -11.53
C LEU A 336 1.78 -6.04 -11.63
N TYR A 337 0.75 -6.68 -11.09
CA TYR A 337 0.51 -8.12 -11.25
C TYR A 337 0.46 -8.54 -12.73
N ASN A 338 -0.23 -7.76 -13.57
CA ASN A 338 -0.29 -8.02 -15.00
C ASN A 338 1.08 -7.86 -15.68
N TYR A 339 1.86 -6.85 -15.29
CA TYR A 339 3.21 -6.63 -15.82
C TYR A 339 4.17 -7.75 -15.42
N LEU A 340 4.19 -8.15 -14.14
CA LEU A 340 5.00 -9.28 -13.67
C LEU A 340 4.75 -10.54 -14.51
N ARG A 341 3.48 -10.93 -14.67
CA ARG A 341 3.11 -12.11 -15.49
C ARG A 341 3.56 -11.98 -16.94
N LYS A 342 3.41 -10.79 -17.55
CA LYS A 342 3.78 -10.56 -18.96
C LYS A 342 5.29 -10.58 -19.14
N PHE A 343 6.02 -9.93 -18.25
CA PHE A 343 7.47 -9.80 -18.30
C PHE A 343 8.18 -11.12 -17.97
N ASP A 344 7.56 -12.02 -17.21
CA ASP A 344 8.12 -13.35 -16.90
C ASP A 344 8.36 -14.21 -18.14
N ARG A 345 7.67 -13.87 -19.24
CA ARG A 345 7.80 -14.55 -20.52
C ARG A 345 8.92 -13.99 -21.40
N ALA A 346 9.51 -12.86 -21.02
CA ALA A 346 10.39 -12.06 -21.88
C ALA A 346 11.71 -11.64 -21.21
N LEU A 347 11.71 -11.43 -19.90
CA LEU A 347 12.86 -10.92 -19.14
C LEU A 347 13.55 -12.04 -18.36
N PRO A 348 14.87 -11.91 -18.09
CA PRO A 348 15.56 -12.83 -17.21
C PRO A 348 15.07 -12.70 -15.77
N ASP A 349 15.31 -13.76 -15.00
CA ASP A 349 15.10 -13.77 -13.56
C ASP A 349 16.25 -13.02 -12.84
N PRO A 350 15.98 -12.22 -11.78
CA PRO A 350 14.66 -11.84 -11.26
C PRO A 350 14.04 -10.66 -12.04
N ILE A 351 12.71 -10.59 -12.06
CA ILE A 351 11.99 -9.43 -12.61
C ILE A 351 11.87 -8.37 -11.54
N LYS A 352 12.31 -7.14 -11.83
CA LYS A 352 12.26 -6.00 -10.91
C LYS A 352 11.50 -4.86 -11.58
N ILE A 353 10.35 -4.47 -11.04
CA ILE A 353 9.53 -3.37 -11.56
C ILE A 353 9.09 -2.43 -10.45
N PHE A 354 8.86 -1.17 -10.78
CA PHE A 354 8.19 -0.23 -9.89
C PHE A 354 7.28 0.70 -10.67
N GLU A 355 6.27 1.25 -10.00
CA GLU A 355 5.43 2.31 -10.54
C GLU A 355 5.26 3.42 -9.48
N ILE A 356 5.34 4.66 -9.93
CA ILE A 356 4.92 5.83 -9.17
C ILE A 356 3.74 6.47 -9.91
N GLY A 357 2.63 6.69 -9.20
CA GLY A 357 1.51 7.41 -9.77
C GLY A 357 0.29 7.55 -8.86
N PRO A 358 -0.73 8.29 -9.31
CA PRO A 358 -1.89 8.60 -8.50
C PRO A 358 -2.78 7.37 -8.27
N CYS A 359 -3.35 7.29 -7.08
CA CYS A 359 -4.36 6.35 -6.63
C CYS A 359 -5.49 7.11 -5.93
N TYR A 360 -6.68 6.52 -5.90
CA TYR A 360 -7.89 7.19 -5.41
C TYR A 360 -8.68 6.30 -4.47
N ARG A 361 -9.01 6.82 -3.28
CA ARG A 361 -9.89 6.15 -2.30
C ARG A 361 -10.84 7.17 -1.67
N LYS A 362 -12.11 6.83 -1.54
CA LYS A 362 -13.09 7.63 -0.78
C LYS A 362 -12.79 7.48 0.70
N GLU A 363 -11.92 8.35 1.18
CA GLU A 363 -11.61 8.51 2.59
C GLU A 363 -12.01 9.92 3.00
N SER A 364 -12.48 10.10 4.23
CA SER A 364 -12.65 11.46 4.74
C SER A 364 -11.27 12.09 4.85
N ASP A 365 -10.99 13.08 4.00
CA ASP A 365 -9.81 13.92 4.04
C ASP A 365 -9.44 14.29 5.49
N GLY A 366 -8.35 13.71 5.98
CA GLY A 366 -7.96 13.73 7.39
C GLY A 366 -6.60 14.37 7.60
N LYS A 367 -6.04 14.19 8.80
CA LYS A 367 -4.65 14.61 9.07
C LYS A 367 -3.62 13.75 8.33
N GLU A 368 -3.96 12.47 8.08
CA GLU A 368 -3.08 11.43 7.53
C GLU A 368 -3.63 10.72 6.29
N HIS A 369 -4.84 11.12 5.83
CA HIS A 369 -5.59 10.49 4.74
C HIS A 369 -5.99 11.52 3.69
N LEU A 370 -5.95 11.11 2.42
CA LEU A 370 -6.27 11.91 1.24
C LEU A 370 -7.15 11.08 0.29
N GLU A 371 -8.10 11.73 -0.39
CA GLU A 371 -8.85 11.05 -1.45
C GLU A 371 -8.00 10.72 -2.69
N GLU A 372 -7.12 11.63 -3.08
CA GLU A 372 -6.10 11.45 -4.11
C GLU A 372 -4.71 11.45 -3.47
N PHE A 373 -3.94 10.39 -3.72
CA PHE A 373 -2.58 10.22 -3.20
C PHE A 373 -1.68 9.56 -4.23
N THR A 374 -0.38 9.73 -4.08
CA THR A 374 0.64 9.22 -5.01
C THR A 374 1.34 8.04 -4.39
N MET A 375 1.13 6.85 -4.96
CA MET A 375 1.78 5.63 -4.51
C MET A 375 3.06 5.41 -5.29
N LEU A 376 4.11 5.00 -4.58
CA LEU A 376 5.19 4.17 -5.08
C LEU A 376 4.84 2.72 -4.74
N ASN A 377 4.91 1.82 -5.72
CA ASN A 377 4.97 0.40 -5.47
C ASN A 377 6.15 -0.19 -6.23
N PHE A 378 7.06 -0.86 -5.52
CA PHE A 378 8.08 -1.70 -6.16
C PHE A 378 7.78 -3.18 -5.91
N CYS A 379 8.18 -4.03 -6.85
CA CYS A 379 8.07 -5.47 -6.75
C CYS A 379 9.24 -6.16 -7.44
N GLN A 380 9.74 -7.21 -6.80
CA GLN A 380 10.65 -8.18 -7.38
C GLN A 380 9.98 -9.55 -7.39
N MET A 381 10.07 -10.29 -8.50
CA MET A 381 9.55 -11.65 -8.63
C MET A 381 10.64 -12.58 -9.15
N GLY A 382 10.77 -13.77 -8.55
CA GLY A 382 11.82 -14.74 -8.90
C GLY A 382 12.84 -14.97 -7.79
N ALA A 383 14.11 -15.13 -8.17
CA ALA A 383 15.20 -15.30 -7.21
C ALA A 383 15.36 -14.10 -6.28
N GLY A 384 15.87 -14.36 -5.07
CA GLY A 384 16.16 -13.32 -4.08
C GLY A 384 14.93 -12.69 -3.43
N CYS A 385 13.73 -13.21 -3.65
CA CYS A 385 12.51 -12.73 -2.99
C CYS A 385 12.40 -13.26 -1.56
N THR A 386 13.22 -12.73 -0.66
CA THR A 386 13.22 -13.08 0.78
C THR A 386 12.88 -11.86 1.63
N ARG A 387 12.49 -12.10 2.88
CA ARG A 387 12.20 -11.05 3.85
C ARG A 387 13.41 -10.13 4.06
N GLU A 388 14.60 -10.72 4.18
CA GLU A 388 15.84 -10.00 4.44
C GLU A 388 16.17 -9.03 3.29
N ASN A 389 15.99 -9.46 2.03
CA ASN A 389 16.21 -8.60 0.88
C ASN A 389 15.16 -7.50 0.75
N LEU A 390 13.91 -7.77 1.15
CA LEU A 390 12.85 -6.76 1.20
C LEU A 390 13.16 -5.69 2.26
N GLU A 391 13.51 -6.11 3.47
CA GLU A 391 13.91 -5.20 4.55
C GLU A 391 15.15 -4.39 4.16
N ALA A 392 16.18 -5.02 3.58
CA ALA A 392 17.38 -4.32 3.12
C ALA A 392 17.08 -3.25 2.05
N LEU A 393 16.19 -3.54 1.10
CA LEU A 393 15.81 -2.58 0.07
C LEU A 393 14.97 -1.42 0.65
N ILE A 394 14.10 -1.69 1.62
CA ILE A 394 13.34 -0.66 2.35
C ILE A 394 14.29 0.23 3.15
N THR A 395 15.25 -0.37 3.87
CA THR A 395 16.26 0.38 4.64
C THR A 395 17.09 1.27 3.74
N GLU A 396 17.64 0.73 2.66
CA GLU A 396 18.43 1.52 1.71
C GLU A 396 17.62 2.67 1.09
N PHE A 397 16.33 2.43 0.83
CA PHE A 397 15.42 3.44 0.31
C PHE A 397 15.17 4.57 1.32
N LEU A 398 14.89 4.25 2.57
CA LEU A 398 14.58 5.26 3.59
C LEU A 398 15.82 5.98 4.10
N ASP A 399 16.98 5.33 4.12
CA ASP A 399 18.28 5.96 4.37
C ASP A 399 18.59 6.99 3.27
N PHE A 400 18.36 6.64 2.00
CA PHE A 400 18.49 7.60 0.88
C PHE A 400 17.53 8.78 1.01
N MET A 401 16.36 8.56 1.59
CA MET A 401 15.36 9.60 1.85
C MET A 401 15.63 10.39 3.13
N GLU A 402 16.61 9.99 3.94
CA GLU A 402 16.94 10.55 5.26
C GLU A 402 15.73 10.53 6.21
N ILE A 403 15.01 9.41 6.25
CA ILE A 403 13.82 9.22 7.10
C ILE A 403 14.08 8.11 8.11
N ASP A 404 13.96 8.44 9.40
CA ASP A 404 14.00 7.44 10.48
C ASP A 404 12.77 6.53 10.41
N PHE A 405 12.94 5.23 10.67
CA PHE A 405 11.83 4.28 10.62
C PHE A 405 12.05 3.04 11.49
N GLU A 406 10.97 2.30 11.72
CA GLU A 406 10.97 0.96 12.32
C GLU A 406 10.15 0.00 11.45
N ILE A 407 10.61 -1.25 11.29
CA ILE A 407 9.88 -2.30 10.58
C ILE A 407 9.22 -3.23 11.61
N ILE A 408 7.89 -3.32 11.56
CA ILE A 408 7.09 -4.11 12.48
C ILE A 408 6.34 -5.18 11.68
N GLY A 409 6.23 -6.39 12.22
CA GLY A 409 5.38 -7.42 11.60
C GLY A 409 3.91 -7.16 11.91
N ASP A 410 3.07 -7.17 10.86
CA ASP A 410 1.62 -7.00 10.98
C ASP A 410 0.85 -7.97 10.06
N SER A 411 -0.46 -7.80 9.94
CA SER A 411 -1.33 -8.57 9.06
C SER A 411 -2.39 -7.66 8.42
N CYS A 412 -2.53 -7.70 7.10
CA CYS A 412 -3.50 -6.92 6.36
C CYS A 412 -4.57 -7.80 5.68
N MET A 413 -5.75 -7.23 5.43
CA MET A 413 -6.89 -7.96 4.85
C MET A 413 -6.65 -8.44 3.41
N VAL A 414 -5.78 -7.76 2.66
CA VAL A 414 -5.56 -8.02 1.22
C VAL A 414 -4.51 -9.12 1.01
N TYR A 415 -3.40 -9.07 1.74
CA TYR A 415 -2.24 -9.92 1.48
C TYR A 415 -1.98 -10.98 2.57
N GLY A 416 -2.52 -10.82 3.79
CA GLY A 416 -2.21 -11.71 4.91
C GLY A 416 -1.09 -11.14 5.77
N ASP A 417 -0.06 -11.91 6.09
CA ASP A 417 1.09 -11.45 6.89
C ASP A 417 1.88 -10.38 6.11
N THR A 418 2.11 -9.22 6.75
CA THR A 418 2.77 -8.05 6.17
C THR A 418 3.87 -7.52 7.08
N LEU A 419 4.70 -6.63 6.53
CA LEU A 419 5.64 -5.82 7.27
C LEU A 419 5.21 -4.36 7.10
N ASP A 420 4.93 -3.70 8.22
CA ASP A 420 4.58 -2.30 8.21
C ASP A 420 5.79 -1.47 8.62
N VAL A 421 6.00 -0.38 7.90
CA VAL A 421 7.13 0.51 8.06
C VAL A 421 6.63 1.79 8.72
N MET A 422 7.05 2.04 9.95
CA MET A 422 6.50 3.08 10.82
C MET A 422 7.50 4.21 11.04
N HIS A 423 7.00 5.45 11.12
CA HIS A 423 7.71 6.63 11.62
C HIS A 423 6.94 7.19 12.81
N GLY A 424 7.34 6.82 14.03
CA GLY A 424 6.51 7.01 15.22
C GLY A 424 5.18 6.27 15.06
N ASP A 425 4.06 6.99 15.20
CA ASP A 425 2.71 6.43 15.03
C ASP A 425 2.22 6.43 13.57
N LEU A 426 3.02 6.93 12.62
CA LEU A 426 2.62 7.06 11.21
C LEU A 426 3.15 5.89 10.37
N GLU A 427 2.25 5.13 9.77
CA GLU A 427 2.61 4.11 8.77
C GLU A 427 3.05 4.77 7.44
N LEU A 428 4.28 4.52 7.02
CA LEU A 428 4.84 4.97 5.74
C LEU A 428 4.59 3.99 4.60
N SER A 429 4.60 2.69 4.90
CA SER A 429 4.45 1.62 3.92
C SER A 429 3.92 0.34 4.54
N SER A 430 3.23 -0.43 3.72
CA SER A 430 2.98 -1.85 3.96
C SER A 430 3.67 -2.69 2.89
N ALA A 431 4.41 -3.70 3.34
CA ALA A 431 5.26 -4.55 2.52
C ALA A 431 4.89 -6.03 2.68
N VAL A 432 5.12 -6.81 1.63
CA VAL A 432 4.63 -8.18 1.51
C VAL A 432 5.73 -9.09 0.98
N VAL A 433 5.88 -10.24 1.63
CA VAL A 433 6.67 -11.36 1.12
C VAL A 433 5.70 -12.42 0.60
N GLY A 434 5.60 -12.53 -0.72
CA GLY A 434 4.85 -13.58 -1.38
C GLY A 434 5.55 -14.95 -1.32
N PRO A 435 4.87 -16.02 -1.73
CA PRO A 435 3.58 -16.02 -2.42
C PRO A 435 2.39 -15.88 -1.48
N VAL A 436 1.32 -15.26 -1.98
CA VAL A 436 0.02 -15.17 -1.31
C VAL A 436 -1.05 -15.91 -2.12
N PRO A 437 -2.14 -16.40 -1.52
CA PRO A 437 -3.14 -17.20 -2.23
C PRO A 437 -3.74 -16.56 -3.48
N MET A 438 -3.78 -15.22 -3.51
CA MET A 438 -4.32 -14.39 -4.59
C MET A 438 -3.46 -14.41 -5.86
N ASP A 439 -2.16 -14.75 -5.76
CA ASP A 439 -1.23 -14.75 -6.90
C ASP A 439 -1.72 -15.62 -8.06
N ARG A 440 -2.40 -16.72 -7.74
CA ARG A 440 -2.97 -17.63 -8.74
C ARG A 440 -4.00 -16.96 -9.63
N ASP A 441 -4.79 -16.04 -9.08
CA ASP A 441 -5.84 -15.31 -9.83
C ASP A 441 -5.22 -14.28 -10.78
N TRP A 442 -3.93 -13.96 -10.58
CA TRP A 442 -3.10 -13.14 -11.45
C TRP A 442 -2.18 -13.94 -12.36
N GLY A 443 -2.16 -15.27 -12.23
CA GLY A 443 -1.27 -16.15 -13.00
C GLY A 443 0.19 -16.06 -12.56
N ILE A 444 0.43 -15.65 -11.31
CA ILE A 444 1.76 -15.68 -10.68
C ILE A 444 1.91 -16.99 -9.90
N SER A 445 3.04 -17.65 -10.08
CA SER A 445 3.39 -18.92 -9.42
C SER A 445 4.82 -18.94 -8.87
N LYS A 446 5.51 -17.79 -8.86
CA LYS A 446 6.86 -17.61 -8.34
C LYS A 446 6.84 -16.83 -7.02
N PRO A 447 7.87 -16.96 -6.16
CA PRO A 447 8.09 -16.05 -5.04
C PRO A 447 8.22 -14.60 -5.51
N TRP A 448 7.77 -13.67 -4.68
CA TRP A 448 7.90 -12.23 -4.95
C TRP A 448 7.97 -11.45 -3.64
N ILE A 449 8.56 -10.26 -3.69
CA ILE A 449 8.58 -9.29 -2.59
C ILE A 449 8.15 -7.93 -3.14
N GLY A 450 7.47 -7.12 -2.34
CA GLY A 450 7.13 -5.76 -2.74
C GLY A 450 6.67 -4.90 -1.58
N ALA A 451 6.77 -3.60 -1.75
CA ALA A 451 6.30 -2.62 -0.77
C ALA A 451 5.60 -1.45 -1.47
N GLY A 452 4.68 -0.81 -0.75
CA GLY A 452 3.95 0.37 -1.22
C GLY A 452 4.13 1.55 -0.29
N PHE A 453 4.64 2.67 -0.79
CA PHE A 453 4.83 3.92 -0.04
C PHE A 453 3.93 5.04 -0.55
N GLY A 454 3.31 5.80 0.35
CA GLY A 454 2.61 7.04 0.02
C GLY A 454 3.59 8.21 -0.02
N LEU A 455 3.81 8.82 -1.18
CA LEU A 455 4.80 9.91 -1.34
C LEU A 455 4.43 11.14 -0.51
N GLU A 456 3.15 11.48 -0.37
CA GLU A 456 2.70 12.58 0.46
C GLU A 456 3.04 12.37 1.95
N ARG A 457 3.03 11.12 2.43
CA ARG A 457 3.47 10.79 3.80
C ARG A 457 4.97 10.96 3.97
N LEU A 458 5.77 10.53 2.97
CA LEU A 458 7.22 10.75 2.97
C LEU A 458 7.56 12.25 3.02
N LEU A 459 6.89 13.06 2.20
CA LEU A 459 7.05 14.52 2.23
C LEU A 459 6.59 15.14 3.54
N LYS A 460 5.47 14.65 4.10
CA LYS A 460 4.97 15.11 5.39
C LYS A 460 6.02 14.95 6.48
N VAL A 461 6.67 13.79 6.54
CA VAL A 461 7.74 13.52 7.51
C VAL A 461 8.97 14.38 7.21
N ARG A 462 9.49 14.34 5.97
CA ARG A 462 10.72 15.04 5.60
C ARG A 462 10.68 16.56 5.81
N HIS A 463 9.50 17.16 5.66
CA HIS A 463 9.30 18.60 5.81
C HIS A 463 8.59 18.99 7.10
N ASP A 464 8.38 18.04 8.04
CA ASP A 464 7.67 18.25 9.31
C ASP A 464 6.30 18.94 9.16
N PHE A 465 5.53 18.55 8.14
CA PHE A 465 4.22 19.12 7.92
C PHE A 465 3.21 18.58 8.94
N LYS A 466 2.51 19.49 9.62
CA LYS A 466 1.45 19.15 10.59
C LYS A 466 0.23 18.45 9.97
N ASN A 467 0.02 18.59 8.66
CA ASN A 467 -1.11 18.00 7.94
C ASN A 467 -0.65 17.54 6.54
N ILE A 468 -1.03 16.33 6.16
CA ILE A 468 -0.66 15.71 4.88
C ILE A 468 -1.11 16.52 3.65
N LYS A 469 -2.18 17.32 3.73
CA LYS A 469 -2.64 18.19 2.62
C LYS A 469 -1.63 19.23 2.16
N ARG A 470 -0.59 19.51 2.96
CA ARG A 470 0.52 20.38 2.57
C ARG A 470 1.47 19.74 1.57
N ALA A 471 1.49 18.41 1.52
CA ALA A 471 2.28 17.61 0.59
C ALA A 471 1.47 17.10 -0.61
N SER A 472 0.15 17.23 -0.60
CA SER A 472 -0.73 16.72 -1.65
C SER A 472 -0.73 17.60 -2.89
N ARG A 473 -1.30 17.08 -3.99
CA ARG A 473 -1.80 17.92 -5.08
C ARG A 473 -2.83 18.87 -4.49
N SER A 474 -2.63 20.18 -4.65
CA SER A 474 -3.48 21.18 -4.00
C SER A 474 -3.45 22.51 -4.74
N GLU A 475 -4.59 23.19 -4.73
CA GLU A 475 -4.69 24.61 -5.10
C GLU A 475 -4.53 25.53 -3.88
N SER A 476 -4.68 24.97 -2.66
CA SER A 476 -4.57 25.72 -1.40
C SER A 476 -3.16 25.75 -0.82
N TYR A 477 -2.29 24.85 -1.26
CA TYR A 477 -0.89 24.75 -0.86
C TYR A 477 0.01 24.49 -2.06
N TYR A 478 1.19 25.10 -2.07
CA TYR A 478 2.27 24.79 -3.00
C TYR A 478 3.56 24.60 -2.19
N ASN A 479 4.18 23.42 -2.27
CA ASN A 479 5.35 23.05 -1.45
C ASN A 479 5.15 23.30 0.06
N GLY A 480 3.93 23.03 0.55
CA GLY A 480 3.51 23.27 1.94
C GLY A 480 3.25 24.73 2.33
N ILE A 481 3.41 25.67 1.40
CA ILE A 481 3.10 27.10 1.59
C ILE A 481 1.65 27.37 1.18
N SER A 482 0.87 28.05 2.03
CA SER A 482 -0.49 28.43 1.65
C SER A 482 -0.49 29.40 0.46
N THR A 483 -1.39 29.16 -0.50
CA THR A 483 -1.61 30.03 -1.67
C THR A 483 -2.64 31.12 -1.40
N ASN A 484 -3.45 30.97 -0.36
CA ASN A 484 -4.47 31.94 0.06
C ASN A 484 -3.84 33.05 0.92
N LEU A 485 -3.09 33.98 0.29
CA LEU A 485 -2.21 34.96 0.98
C LEU A 485 -2.74 36.40 1.07
#